data_AF-A0A938UX72-F1
#
_entry.id   AF-A0A938UX72-F1
#
_cell.length_a   1.000
_cell.length_b   1.000
_cell.length_c   1.000
_cell.angle_alpha   90.00
_cell.angle_beta   90.00
_cell.angle_gamma   90.00
#
_symmetry.space_group_name_H-M   'P 1'
#
loop_
_entity.id
_entity.type
_entity.pdbx_description
1 polymer ?
#
loop_
_entity_poly.entity_id
_entity_poly.type
_entity_poly.pdbx_seq_one_letter_code
_entity_poly.pdbx_strand_id
1 'polypeptide(L)' 'GGGRIWMETAKGERFSDLRLQQAIGVGAEVLVTTCPYCISQFEDSKLTLKDSETLQIKDLTEVIQEVI' A
#
# COMPACT_ATOMS: atom_id res chain seq x y z
N GLY A 1 1.20 -3.35 5.35
CA GLY A 1 2.31 -3.11 6.31
C GLY A 1 2.57 -4.35 7.15
N GLY A 2 3.60 -4.30 7.99
CA GLY A 2 4.06 -5.48 8.75
C GLY A 2 4.88 -5.15 10.00
N GLY A 3 4.61 -4.01 10.65
CA GLY A 3 5.25 -3.62 11.92
C GLY A 3 6.72 -3.21 11.82
N ARG A 4 7.28 -3.06 10.61
CA ARG A 4 8.70 -2.77 10.36
C ARG A 4 8.96 -1.35 9.85
N ILE A 5 8.16 -0.38 10.27
CA ILE A 5 8.28 1.02 9.78
C ILE A 5 9.58 1.71 10.18
N TRP A 6 10.17 1.32 11.31
CA TRP A 6 11.45 1.86 11.79
C TRP A 6 12.61 0.87 11.64
N MET A 7 12.41 -0.23 10.92
CA MET A 7 13.45 -1.23 10.69
C MET A 7 13.99 -1.07 9.28
N GLU A 8 15.31 -0.94 9.14
CA GLU A 8 15.92 -0.91 7.83
C GLU A 8 15.75 -2.25 7.12
N THR A 9 15.25 -2.19 5.90
CA THR A 9 15.05 -3.33 5.01
C THR A 9 15.58 -2.95 3.64
N ALA A 10 16.22 -3.90 2.96
CA ALA A 10 16.70 -3.67 1.60
C ALA A 10 15.51 -3.33 0.68
N LYS A 11 15.80 -2.53 -0.37
CA LYS A 11 14.80 -2.16 -1.37
C LYS A 11 14.25 -3.42 -2.04
N GLY A 12 12.91 -3.55 -2.14
CA GLY A 12 12.25 -4.73 -2.69
C GLY A 12 11.98 -5.85 -1.69
N GLU A 13 12.57 -5.81 -0.50
CA GLU A 13 12.31 -6.75 0.60
C GLU A 13 11.33 -6.19 1.64
N ARG A 14 10.94 -4.92 1.50
CA ARG A 14 9.95 -4.32 2.38
C ARG A 14 8.63 -5.04 2.22
N PHE A 15 7.96 -5.33 3.33
CA PHE A 15 6.65 -5.97 3.28
C PHE A 15 5.61 -5.15 2.52
N SER A 16 5.73 -3.83 2.52
CA SER A 16 4.87 -2.96 1.72
C SER A 16 5.09 -3.18 0.22
N ASP A 17 6.34 -3.31 -0.25
CA ASP A 17 6.68 -3.61 -1.65
C ASP A 17 6.04 -4.94 -2.08
N LEU A 18 6.28 -6.00 -1.29
CA LEU A 18 5.76 -7.35 -1.58
C LEU A 18 4.23 -7.39 -1.64
N ARG A 19 3.55 -6.65 -0.74
CA ARG A 19 2.09 -6.59 -0.71
C ARG A 19 1.51 -5.75 -1.84
N LEU A 20 2.17 -4.67 -2.25
CA LEU A 20 1.78 -3.91 -3.44
C LEU A 20 1.91 -4.75 -4.70
N GLN A 21 3.02 -5.49 -4.87
CA GLN A 21 3.19 -6.41 -5.99
C GLN A 21 2.09 -7.47 -6.05
N GLN A 22 1.69 -8.01 -4.89
CA GLN A 22 0.57 -8.95 -4.82
C GLN A 22 -0.75 -8.31 -5.26
N ALA A 23 -1.04 -7.08 -4.83
CA ALA A 23 -2.25 -6.35 -5.22
C ALA A 23 -2.27 -6.04 -6.72
N ILE A 24 -1.15 -5.58 -7.28
CA ILE A 24 -0.99 -5.35 -8.71
C ILE A 24 -1.14 -6.66 -9.49
N GLY A 25 -0.55 -7.76 -9.00
CA GLY A 25 -0.59 -9.06 -9.65
C GLY A 25 -1.99 -9.67 -9.78
N VAL A 26 -2.95 -9.26 -8.95
CA VAL A 26 -4.36 -9.65 -9.06
C VAL A 26 -5.22 -8.63 -9.82
N GLY A 27 -4.61 -7.55 -10.33
CA GLY A 27 -5.33 -6.47 -11.04
C GLY A 27 -6.16 -5.59 -10.12
N ALA A 28 -5.79 -5.46 -8.84
CA ALA A 28 -6.51 -4.57 -7.93
C ALA A 28 -6.34 -3.10 -8.35
N GLU A 29 -7.44 -2.34 -8.33
CA GLU A 29 -7.43 -0.90 -8.57
C GLU A 29 -7.30 -0.10 -7.25
N VAL A 30 -7.79 -0.68 -6.16
CA VAL A 30 -7.80 -0.04 -4.83
C VAL A 30 -7.30 -1.04 -3.77
N LEU A 31 -6.34 -0.60 -2.96
CA LEU A 31 -5.87 -1.27 -1.76
C LEU A 31 -6.38 -0.51 -0.53
N VAL A 32 -7.22 -1.17 0.27
CA VAL A 32 -7.82 -0.57 1.47
C VAL A 32 -7.16 -1.11 2.73
N THR A 33 -6.94 -0.24 3.71
CA THR A 33 -6.43 -0.61 5.04
C THR A 33 -7.07 0.28 6.11
N THR A 34 -7.06 -0.17 7.37
CA THR A 34 -7.53 0.60 8.53
C THR A 34 -6.38 1.10 9.41
N CYS A 35 -5.14 0.85 8.99
CA CYS A 35 -3.95 1.21 9.76
C CYS A 35 -3.26 2.41 9.10
N PRO A 36 -3.20 3.58 9.78
CA PRO A 36 -2.61 4.79 9.19
C PRO A 36 -1.12 4.62 8.87
N TYR A 37 -0.37 3.88 9.70
CA TYR A 37 1.03 3.56 9.41
C TYR A 37 1.19 2.67 8.16
N CYS A 38 0.21 1.79 7.89
CA CYS A 38 0.25 1.00 6.67
C CYS A 38 0.02 1.86 5.44
N ILE A 39 -0.85 2.88 5.51
CA ILE A 39 -1.07 3.84 4.43
C ILE A 39 0.25 4.51 4.07
N SER A 40 0.92 5.13 5.06
CA SER A 40 2.22 5.79 4.81
C SER A 40 3.27 4.84 4.23
N GLN A 41 3.34 3.60 4.72
CA GLN A 41 4.27 2.59 4.20
C GLN A 41 3.96 2.16 2.77
N PHE A 42 2.68 2.00 2.42
CA PHE A 42 2.30 1.66 1.06
C PHE A 42 2.52 2.83 0.11
N GLU A 43 2.24 4.07 0.54
CA GLU A 43 2.51 5.25 -0.27
C GLU A 43 4.01 5.43 -0.52
N ASP A 44 4.87 5.25 0.50
CA ASP A 44 6.32 5.30 0.32
C ASP A 44 6.82 4.22 -0.66
N SER A 45 6.34 2.98 -0.50
CA SER A 45 6.68 1.90 -1.41
C SER A 45 6.19 2.16 -2.85
N LYS A 46 4.99 2.72 -3.02
CA LYS A 46 4.38 3.06 -4.31
C LYS A 46 5.24 4.06 -5.10
N LEU A 47 5.98 4.95 -4.44
CA LEU A 47 6.89 5.90 -5.12
C LEU A 47 8.08 5.22 -5.80
N THR A 48 8.44 4.00 -5.37
CA THR A 48 9.65 3.32 -5.84
C THR A 48 9.38 2.10 -6.70
N LEU A 49 8.13 1.61 -6.68
CA LEU A 49 7.68 0.46 -7.43
C LEU A 49 7.23 0.88 -8.83
N LYS A 50 7.58 0.10 -9.85
CA LYS A 50 7.03 0.29 -11.20
C LYS A 50 5.61 -0.26 -11.25
N ASP A 51 4.77 0.31 -12.10
CA ASP A 51 3.40 -0.14 -12.38
C ASP A 51 2.42 -0.02 -11.19
N SER A 52 2.79 0.70 -10.12
CA SER A 52 1.92 0.97 -8.97
C SER A 52 1.15 2.29 -9.08
N GLU A 53 1.38 3.09 -10.12
CA GLU A 53 0.82 4.45 -10.28
C GLU A 53 -0.71 4.44 -10.27
N THR A 54 -1.32 3.43 -10.88
CA THR A 54 -2.78 3.28 -10.98
C THR A 54 -3.44 2.73 -9.72
N LEU A 55 -2.69 2.06 -8.84
CA LEU A 55 -3.22 1.46 -7.61
C LEU A 55 -3.47 2.55 -6.56
N GLN A 56 -4.71 2.76 -6.18
CA GLN A 56 -5.07 3.71 -5.11
C GLN A 56 -4.92 3.04 -3.74
N ILE A 57 -4.35 3.74 -2.78
CA ILE A 57 -4.28 3.30 -1.38
C ILE A 57 -5.25 4.18 -0.60
N LYS A 58 -6.19 3.57 0.13
CA LYS A 58 -7.24 4.31 0.87
C LYS A 58 -7.41 3.79 2.29
N ASP A 59 -7.80 4.67 3.19
CA ASP A 59 -8.42 4.26 4.44
C ASP A 59 -9.83 3.69 4.20
N LEU A 60 -10.29 2.79 5.06
CA LEU A 60 -11.66 2.26 5.00
C LEU A 60 -12.71 3.38 5.09
N THR A 61 -12.46 4.41 5.90
CA THR A 61 -13.40 5.53 6.08
C THR A 61 -13.57 6.36 4.82
N GLU A 62 -12.52 6.53 4.00
CA GLU A 62 -12.61 7.21 2.70
C GLU A 62 -13.53 6.45 1.74
N VAL A 63 -13.42 5.12 1.70
CA VAL A 63 -14.29 4.27 0.88
C VAL A 63 -15.75 4.36 1.33
N ILE A 64 -15.99 4.39 2.64
CA ILE A 64 -17.34 4.57 3.19
C ILE A 64 -17.89 5.95 2.81
N GLN A 65 -17.07 6.99 2.85
CA GLN A 65 -17.47 8.35 2.49
C GLN A 65 -17.82 8.49 0.99
N GLU A 66 -17.20 7.71 0.11
CA GLU A 66 -17.49 7.74 -1.34
C GLU A 66 -18.87 7.17 -1.71
N VAL A 67 -19.50 6.40 -0.82
CA VAL A 67 -20.78 5.70 -1.09
C VAL A 67 -21.97 6.28 -0.32
N ILE A 68 -21.77 7.35 0.45
CA ILE A 68 -22.82 8.07 1.20
C ILE A 68 -23.01 9.46 0.58
#